data_AF-A0A0S7ZLE1-F1
#
_entry.id   AF-A0A0S7ZLE1-F1
#
_cell.length_a   1.000
_cell.length_b   1.000
_cell.length_c   1.000
_cell.angle_alpha   90.00
_cell.angle_beta   90.00
_cell.angle_gamma   90.00
#
_symmetry.space_group_name_H-M   'P 1'
#
loop_
_entity.id
_entity.type
_entity.pdbx_description
1 polymer ?
#
loop_
_entity_poly.entity_id
_entity_poly.type
_entity_poly.pdbx_seq_one_letter_code
_entity_poly.pdbx_strand_id
1 'polypeptide(L)'
;NTEKDLLDFVLATIGAGKITKKRTTHSHHTPSYTYAIYNRQALTLLEQIHLFLRTYKRERAALILRDYLALTPRNGKYSEVMKLARTKFETALLEIKPAIT
;
A
#
# COMPACT_ATOMS: atom_id res chain seq x y z
N ASN A 1 10.49 -8.16 -7.50
CA ASN A 1 10.19 -9.56 -7.79
C ASN A 1 10.88 -9.94 -9.10
N THR A 2 11.70 -10.98 -9.12
CA THR A 2 12.32 -11.51 -10.35
C THR A 2 11.40 -12.53 -11.05
N GLU A 3 10.38 -13.03 -10.34
CA GLU A 3 9.34 -13.91 -10.87
C GLU A 3 8.18 -13.09 -11.43
N LYS A 4 8.20 -12.83 -12.73
CA LYS A 4 7.14 -12.05 -13.38
C LYS A 4 5.81 -12.81 -13.42
N ASP A 5 5.84 -14.12 -13.64
CA ASP A 5 4.65 -14.95 -13.78
C ASP A 5 3.76 -14.94 -12.53
N LEU A 6 4.37 -14.88 -11.34
CA LEU A 6 3.64 -14.69 -10.08
C LEU A 6 2.91 -13.34 -10.04
N LEU A 7 3.53 -12.27 -10.55
CA LEU A 7 2.87 -10.96 -10.62
C LEU A 7 1.77 -10.94 -11.68
N ASP A 8 1.95 -11.65 -12.80
CA ASP A 8 0.92 -11.79 -13.82
C ASP A 8 -0.30 -12.54 -13.28
N PHE A 9 -0.09 -13.61 -12.50
CA PHE A 9 -1.16 -14.29 -11.77
C PHE A 9 -1.90 -13.35 -10.80
N VAL A 10 -1.17 -12.56 -10.01
CA VAL A 10 -1.76 -11.58 -9.08
C VAL A 10 -2.59 -10.54 -9.84
N LEU A 11 -2.07 -10.00 -10.95
CA LEU A 11 -2.78 -9.03 -11.79
C LEU A 11 -4.06 -9.61 -12.39
N ALA A 12 -3.98 -10.84 -12.93
CA ALA A 12 -5.13 -11.54 -13.49
C ALA A 12 -6.19 -11.87 -12.42
N THR A 13 -5.76 -12.28 -11.23
CA THR A 13 -6.64 -12.63 -10.11
C THR A 13 -7.36 -11.41 -9.54
N ILE A 14 -6.66 -10.28 -9.39
CA ILE A 14 -7.23 -9.06 -8.81
C ILE A 14 -8.02 -8.26 -9.87
N GLY A 15 -7.61 -8.33 -11.14
CA GLY A 15 -8.24 -7.60 -12.25
C GLY A 15 -8.00 -6.08 -12.22
N ALA A 16 -7.08 -5.60 -11.37
CA ALA A 16 -6.73 -4.19 -11.22
C ALA A 16 -5.24 -4.01 -10.92
N GLY A 17 -4.73 -2.78 -11.03
CA GLY A 17 -3.32 -2.47 -10.82
C GLY A 17 -2.47 -2.59 -12.08
N LYS A 18 -1.14 -2.49 -11.92
CA LYS A 18 -0.18 -2.56 -13.02
C LYS A 18 1.14 -3.17 -12.57
N ILE A 19 1.84 -3.81 -13.49
CA ILE A 19 3.21 -4.31 -13.29
C ILE A 19 4.18 -3.31 -13.92
N THR A 20 5.16 -2.86 -13.15
CA THR A 20 6.22 -1.97 -13.62
C THR A 20 7.58 -2.64 -13.50
N LYS A 21 8.45 -2.42 -14.51
CA LYS A 21 9.85 -2.84 -14.47
C LYS A 21 10.66 -1.81 -13.68
N LYS A 22 11.46 -2.29 -12.74
CA LYS A 22 12.46 -1.44 -12.07
C LYS A 22 13.63 -1.20 -13.02
N ARG A 23 14.20 0.00 -12.97
CA ARG A 23 15.40 0.33 -13.74
C ARG A 23 16.54 -0.63 -13.34
N THR A 24 17.12 -1.29 -14.32
CA THR A 24 18.35 -2.08 -14.15
C THR A 24 19.54 -1.13 -14.25
N THR A 25 20.24 -0.88 -13.14
CA THR A 25 21.36 0.09 -13.10
C THR A 25 22.69 -0.48 -13.62
N HIS A 26 22.89 -1.79 -13.50
CA HIS A 26 24.11 -2.48 -13.96
C HIS A 26 23.76 -3.75 -14.74
N SER A 27 24.60 -4.13 -15.71
CA SER A 27 24.38 -5.27 -16.61
C SER A 27 24.21 -6.61 -15.89
N HIS A 28 24.85 -6.79 -14.73
CA HIS A 28 24.77 -8.02 -13.93
C HIS A 28 23.56 -8.06 -12.98
N HIS A 29 22.77 -6.98 -12.87
CA HIS A 29 21.58 -6.98 -12.03
C HIS A 29 20.43 -7.72 -12.71
N THR A 30 19.85 -8.69 -12.02
CA THR A 30 18.63 -9.35 -12.47
C THR A 30 17.49 -8.35 -12.61
N PRO A 31 16.77 -8.31 -13.75
CA PRO A 31 15.59 -7.47 -13.90
C PRO A 31 14.57 -7.77 -12.80
N SER A 32 13.97 -6.73 -12.24
CA SER A 32 12.94 -6.89 -11.22
C SER A 32 11.69 -6.08 -11.54
N TYR A 33 10.57 -6.63 -11.13
CA TYR A 33 9.23 -6.11 -11.38
C TYR A 33 8.52 -5.79 -10.06
N THR A 34 7.54 -4.89 -10.14
CA THR A 34 6.68 -4.48 -9.03
C THR A 34 5.23 -4.47 -9.51
N TYR A 35 4.35 -5.17 -8.80
CA TYR A 35 2.91 -4.95 -8.94
C TYR A 35 2.49 -3.78 -8.04
N ALA A 36 1.71 -2.85 -8.59
CA ALA A 36 1.22 -1.69 -7.87
C ALA A 36 -0.27 -1.46 -8.15
N ILE A 37 -1.02 -1.21 -7.08
CA ILE A 37 -2.45 -0.87 -7.10
C ILE A 37 -2.64 0.42 -6.32
N TYR A 38 -3.51 1.31 -6.79
CA TYR A 38 -3.66 2.67 -6.29
C TYR A 38 -5.13 3.02 -6.06
N ASN A 39 -5.37 4.16 -5.42
CA ASN A 39 -6.70 4.73 -5.19
C ASN A 39 -7.64 3.76 -4.45
N ARG A 40 -8.95 3.90 -4.69
CA ARG A 40 -9.99 3.08 -4.04
C ARG A 40 -9.83 1.58 -4.28
N GLN A 41 -9.28 1.18 -5.44
CA GLN A 41 -9.03 -0.23 -5.75
C GLN A 41 -8.04 -0.86 -4.75
N ALA A 42 -7.06 -0.09 -4.28
CA ALA A 42 -6.13 -0.55 -3.25
C ALA A 42 -6.83 -0.80 -1.90
N LEU A 43 -7.78 0.07 -1.53
CA LEU A 43 -8.56 -0.10 -0.30
C LEU A 43 -9.45 -1.34 -0.38
N THR A 44 -10.17 -1.54 -1.49
CA THR A 44 -11.01 -2.73 -1.71
C THR A 44 -10.21 -4.03 -1.62
N LEU A 45 -8.99 -4.06 -2.19
CA LEU A 45 -8.12 -5.21 -2.04
C LEU A 45 -7.66 -5.38 -0.57
N LEU A 46 -7.27 -4.28 0.08
CA LEU A 46 -6.78 -4.29 1.45
C LEU A 46 -7.85 -4.81 2.44
N GLU A 47 -9.12 -4.44 2.25
CA GLU A 47 -10.26 -4.97 3.02
C GLU A 47 -10.31 -6.50 2.98
N GLN A 48 -10.10 -7.10 1.81
CA GLN A 48 -10.15 -8.55 1.62
C GLN A 48 -8.96 -9.27 2.26
N ILE A 49 -7.76 -8.66 2.22
CA ILE A 49 -6.52 -9.37 2.58
C ILE A 49 -6.00 -9.03 3.97
N HIS A 50 -6.46 -7.95 4.63
CA HIS A 50 -5.80 -7.43 5.83
C HIS A 50 -5.70 -8.45 6.98
N LEU A 51 -6.71 -9.31 7.14
CA LEU A 51 -6.71 -10.37 8.17
C LEU A 51 -5.62 -11.42 7.93
N PHE A 52 -5.21 -11.63 6.68
CA PHE A 52 -4.14 -12.56 6.31
C PHE A 52 -2.75 -11.92 6.35
N LEU A 53 -2.66 -10.59 6.49
CA LEU A 53 -1.38 -9.92 6.68
C LEU A 53 -0.76 -10.34 8.01
N ARG A 54 0.56 -10.52 7.99
CA ARG A 54 1.37 -10.83 9.17
C ARG A 54 2.04 -9.58 9.70
N THR A 55 2.53 -9.68 10.94
CA THR A 55 3.29 -8.65 11.64
C THR A 55 2.54 -7.31 11.71
N TYR A 56 3.29 -6.21 11.84
CA TYR A 56 2.80 -4.83 11.91
C TYR A 56 1.96 -4.39 10.70
N LYS A 57 2.03 -5.11 9.57
CA LYS A 57 1.26 -4.78 8.36
C LYS A 57 -0.25 -4.95 8.55
N ARG A 58 -0.68 -5.92 9.37
CA ARG A 58 -2.10 -6.13 9.69
C ARG A 58 -2.68 -4.92 10.42
N GLU A 59 -1.97 -4.46 11.45
CA GLU A 59 -2.39 -3.32 12.25
C GLU A 59 -2.39 -2.01 11.45
N ARG A 60 -1.34 -1.79 10.63
CA ARG A 60 -1.32 -0.67 9.68
C ARG A 60 -2.50 -0.71 8.71
N ALA A 61 -2.81 -1.88 8.17
CA ALA A 61 -3.93 -2.04 7.25
C ALA A 61 -5.28 -1.73 7.93
N ALA A 62 -5.50 -2.23 9.14
CA ALA A 62 -6.70 -1.93 9.92
C ALA A 62 -6.85 -0.41 10.18
N LEU A 63 -5.75 0.27 10.54
CA LEU A 63 -5.73 1.72 10.74
C LEU A 63 -6.07 2.49 9.44
N ILE A 64 -5.49 2.08 8.32
CA ILE A 64 -5.77 2.67 7.00
C ILE A 64 -7.24 2.52 6.64
N LEU A 65 -7.79 1.31 6.75
CA LEU A 65 -9.19 1.02 6.38
C LEU A 65 -10.18 1.81 7.25
N ARG A 66 -9.84 2.03 8.52
CA ARG A 66 -10.66 2.80 9.46
C ARG A 66 -10.67 4.30 9.13
N ASP A 67 -9.50 4.91 8.95
CA ASP A 67 -9.37 6.38 9.04
C ASP A 67 -9.09 7.06 7.69
N TYR A 68 -8.49 6.37 6.73
CA TYR A 68 -7.92 7.02 5.53
C TYR A 68 -8.97 7.81 4.73
N LEU A 69 -10.14 7.21 4.48
CA LEU A 69 -11.21 7.87 3.70
C LEU A 69 -11.83 9.06 4.44
N ALA A 70 -11.89 9.02 5.77
CA ALA A 70 -12.41 10.13 6.58
C ALA A 70 -11.43 11.32 6.60
N LEU A 71 -10.13 11.03 6.57
CA LEU A 71 -9.06 12.04 6.67
C LEU A 71 -8.59 12.58 5.33
N THR A 72 -8.91 11.91 4.21
CA THR A 72 -8.48 12.33 2.87
C THR A 72 -9.67 12.78 2.00
N PRO A 73 -9.96 14.09 1.92
CA PRO A 73 -11.06 14.61 1.13
C PRO A 73 -10.82 14.36 -0.35
N ARG A 74 -11.88 14.00 -1.08
CA ARG A 74 -11.83 13.69 -2.51
C ARG A 74 -11.30 14.84 -3.38
N ASN A 75 -11.55 16.09 -2.96
CA ASN A 75 -11.13 17.29 -3.69
C ASN A 75 -9.70 17.74 -3.36
N GLY A 76 -9.01 17.06 -2.43
CA GLY A 76 -7.66 17.42 -2.00
C GLY A 76 -7.54 18.76 -1.26
N LYS A 77 -8.66 19.41 -0.90
CA LYS A 77 -8.66 20.68 -0.17
C LYS A 77 -8.66 20.40 1.33
N TYR A 78 -7.56 20.75 1.99
CA TYR A 78 -7.39 20.57 3.44
C TYR A 78 -7.44 21.90 4.17
N SER A 79 -8.27 22.00 5.21
CA SER A 79 -8.13 23.04 6.24
C SER A 79 -6.94 22.75 7.15
N GLU A 80 -6.48 23.72 7.92
CA GLU A 80 -5.38 23.51 8.89
C GLU A 80 -5.69 22.40 9.90
N VAL A 81 -6.95 22.30 10.35
CA VAL A 81 -7.40 21.22 11.24
C VAL A 81 -7.29 19.86 10.55
N MET A 82 -7.67 19.76 9.27
CA MET A 82 -7.56 18.52 8.50
C MET A 82 -6.10 18.14 8.23
N LYS A 83 -5.23 19.13 7.94
CA LYS A 83 -3.78 18.89 7.78
C LYS A 83 -3.20 18.29 9.06
N LEU A 84 -3.51 18.89 10.22
CA LEU A 84 -3.04 18.39 11.51
C LEU A 84 -3.57 16.97 11.80
N ALA A 85 -4.84 16.71 11.53
CA ALA A 85 -5.43 15.37 11.70
C ALA A 85 -4.76 14.32 10.80
N ARG A 86 -4.51 14.67 9.53
CA ARG A 86 -3.79 13.83 8.58
C ARG A 86 -2.36 13.56 9.04
N THR A 87 -1.61 14.58 9.47
CA THR A 87 -0.24 14.40 9.98
C THR A 87 -0.22 13.47 11.19
N LYS A 88 -1.16 13.63 12.14
CA LYS A 88 -1.27 12.73 13.30
C LYS A 88 -1.51 11.29 12.87
N PHE A 89 -2.40 11.06 11.91
CA PHE A 89 -2.65 9.75 11.33
C PHE A 89 -1.42 9.16 10.65
N GLU A 90 -0.71 9.93 9.81
CA GLU A 90 0.50 9.49 9.13
C GLU A 90 1.60 9.10 10.13
N THR A 91 1.80 9.90 11.19
CA THR A 91 2.73 9.57 12.28
C THR A 91 2.33 8.28 12.98
N ALA A 92 1.07 8.16 13.44
CA ALA A 92 0.58 6.97 14.12
C ALA A 92 0.75 5.70 13.27
N LEU A 93 0.45 5.79 11.97
CA LEU A 93 0.63 4.68 11.03
C LEU A 93 2.09 4.23 10.91
N LEU A 94 3.03 5.18 10.85
CA LEU A 94 4.46 4.90 10.71
C LEU A 94 5.10 4.42 12.02
N GLU A 95 4.56 4.81 13.16
CA GLU A 95 4.98 4.36 14.49
C GLU A 95 4.65 2.89 14.78
N ILE A 96 3.65 2.31 14.11
CA ILE A 96 3.40 0.87 14.15
C ILE A 96 4.60 0.15 13.48
N LYS A 97 5.51 -0.36 14.29
CA LYS A 97 6.78 -0.99 13.88
C LYS A 97 6.71 -2.51 14.01
N PRO A 98 7.56 -3.26 13.28
CA PRO A 98 7.74 -4.68 13.57
C PRO A 98 8.16 -4.87 15.03
N ALA A 99 7.66 -5.91 15.67
CA ALA A 99 8.20 -6.35 16.96
C ALA A 99 9.70 -6.61 16.80
N ILE A 100 10.51 -6.07 17.71
CA ILE A 100 11.92 -6.40 17.79
C ILE A 100 11.98 -7.85 18.25
N THR A 101 12.41 -8.74 17.35
CA THR A 101 12.67 -10.16 17.65
C THR A 101 14.14 -10.31 17.95
#